data_AF-A0A8K0XBU8-F1
#
_entry.id   AF-A0A8K0XBU8-F1
#
_cell.length_a   1.000
_cell.length_b   1.000
_cell.length_c   1.000
_cell.angle_alpha   90.00
_cell.angle_beta   90.00
_cell.angle_gamma   90.00
#
_symmetry.space_group_name_H-M   'P 1'
#
loop_
_entity.id
_entity.type
_entity.pdbx_description
1 polymer ?
#
loop_
_entity_poly.entity_id
_entity_poly.type
_entity_poly.pdbx_seq_one_letter_code
_entity_poly.pdbx_strand_id
1 'polypeptide(L)'
;DIITYRLDGQMMYVPLTDDFPKALEYARKAFHKLKEIEDKQISFSLTVVTGDQRHSVGITPVAWPNLVRHLARYEIIDIRI
;
A
#
# COMPACT_ATOMS: atom_id res chain seq x y z
N ASP A 1 1.77 -12.67 7.10
CA ASP A 1 0.50 -12.02 7.47
C ASP A 1 -0.23 -11.55 6.22
N ILE A 2 -1.41 -10.92 6.33
CA ILE A 2 -2.25 -10.42 5.21
C ILE A 2 -2.63 -8.95 5.45
N ILE A 3 -2.55 -8.15 4.40
CA ILE A 3 -2.99 -6.73 4.37
C ILE A 3 -3.98 -6.51 3.22
N THR A 4 -4.55 -5.32 3.15
CA THR A 4 -5.50 -4.91 2.11
C THR A 4 -4.90 -3.80 1.28
N TYR A 5 -4.85 -3.95 -0.05
CA TYR A 5 -4.57 -2.84 -0.94
C TYR A 5 -5.86 -2.21 -1.44
N ARG A 6 -5.89 -0.88 -1.54
CA ARG A 6 -7.01 -0.12 -2.11
C ARG A 6 -6.53 0.76 -3.26
N LEU A 7 -7.23 0.71 -4.40
CA LEU A 7 -6.96 1.57 -5.55
C LEU A 7 -8.26 1.92 -6.29
N ASP A 8 -8.62 3.20 -6.31
CA ASP A 8 -9.89 3.74 -6.85
C ASP A 8 -11.14 3.02 -6.30
N GLY A 9 -11.19 2.82 -4.98
CA GLY A 9 -12.32 2.18 -4.29
C GLY A 9 -12.34 0.66 -4.35
N GLN A 10 -11.60 0.03 -5.26
CA GLN A 10 -11.43 -1.43 -5.28
C GLN A 10 -10.44 -1.86 -4.19
N MET A 11 -10.79 -2.90 -3.43
CA MET A 11 -9.95 -3.48 -2.38
C MET A 11 -9.59 -4.93 -2.67
N MET A 12 -8.35 -5.32 -2.38
CA MET A 12 -7.83 -6.68 -2.60
C MET A 12 -6.96 -7.10 -1.41
N TYR A 13 -7.21 -8.30 -0.86
CA TYR A 13 -6.29 -8.88 0.13
C TYR A 13 -5.03 -9.38 -0.54
N VAL A 14 -3.88 -9.09 0.06
CA VAL A 14 -2.57 -9.54 -0.42
C VAL A 14 -1.70 -10.03 0.73
N PRO A 15 -0.76 -10.96 0.47
CA PRO A 15 0.24 -11.32 1.46
C PRO A 15 1.06 -10.09 1.88
N LEU A 16 1.31 -9.95 3.17
CA LEU A 16 2.25 -8.95 3.68
C LEU A 16 3.69 -9.35 3.32
N THR A 17 4.48 -8.37 2.90
CA THR A 17 5.92 -8.51 2.64
C THR A 17 6.64 -7.24 3.10
N ASP A 18 7.85 -7.38 3.65
CA ASP A 18 8.74 -6.27 4.03
C ASP A 18 9.68 -5.85 2.90
N ASP A 19 9.60 -6.49 1.74
CA ASP A 19 10.30 -6.12 0.51
C ASP A 19 9.39 -5.23 -0.36
N PHE A 20 9.79 -3.95 -0.53
CA PHE A 20 8.97 -2.97 -1.25
C PHE A 20 8.80 -3.30 -2.75
N PRO A 21 9.85 -3.65 -3.52
CA PRO A 21 9.70 -4.25 -4.85
C PRO A 21 8.68 -5.40 -4.91
N LYS A 22 8.66 -6.29 -3.91
CA LYS A 22 7.69 -7.38 -3.85
C LYS A 22 6.27 -6.87 -3.58
N ALA A 23 6.14 -5.85 -2.74
CA ALA A 23 4.87 -5.18 -2.48
C ALA A 23 4.27 -4.55 -3.75
N LEU A 24 5.12 -3.93 -4.59
CA LEU A 24 4.76 -3.42 -5.93
C LEU A 24 4.31 -4.54 -6.87
N GLU A 25 5.02 -5.68 -6.89
CA GLU A 25 4.62 -6.84 -7.69
C GLU A 25 3.22 -7.35 -7.28
N TYR A 26 2.93 -7.42 -5.98
CA TYR A 26 1.61 -7.80 -5.48
C TYR A 26 0.54 -6.79 -5.87
N ALA A 27 0.84 -5.50 -5.84
CA ALA A 27 -0.08 -4.47 -6.31
C ALA A 27 -0.41 -4.65 -7.80
N ARG A 28 0.59 -4.89 -8.66
CA ARG A 28 0.39 -5.12 -10.11
C ARG A 28 -0.40 -6.40 -10.40
N LYS A 29 -0.22 -7.44 -9.58
CA LYS A 29 -1.02 -8.68 -9.65
C LYS A 29 -2.48 -8.45 -9.23
N ALA A 30 -2.69 -7.63 -8.20
CA ALA A 30 -4.02 -7.31 -7.68
C ALA A 30 -4.80 -6.35 -8.59
N PHE A 31 -4.12 -5.40 -9.24
CA PHE A 31 -4.74 -4.36 -10.08
C PHE A 31 -4.10 -4.31 -11.46
N HIS A 32 -4.82 -4.80 -12.47
CA HIS A 32 -4.34 -4.85 -13.84
C HIS A 32 -3.94 -3.47 -14.40
N LYS A 33 -4.61 -2.40 -13.96
CA LYS A 33 -4.31 -1.01 -14.35
C LYS A 33 -2.89 -0.56 -13.99
N LEU A 34 -2.25 -1.20 -13.02
CA LEU A 34 -0.90 -0.85 -12.63
C LEU A 34 0.16 -1.44 -13.55
N LYS A 35 -0.14 -2.46 -14.37
CA LYS A 35 0.87 -3.23 -15.12
C LYS A 35 1.81 -2.37 -15.96
N GLU A 36 1.26 -1.36 -16.65
CA GLU A 36 2.00 -0.49 -17.56
C GLU A 36 2.47 0.83 -16.92
N ILE A 37 2.20 1.03 -15.62
CA ILE A 37 2.57 2.25 -14.91
C ILE A 37 4.01 2.15 -14.42
N GLU A 38 4.83 3.19 -14.58
CA GLU A 38 6.19 3.18 -14.04
C GLU A 38 6.20 3.20 -12.50
N ASP A 39 7.14 2.51 -11.87
CA ASP A 39 7.22 2.41 -10.39
C ASP A 39 7.22 3.79 -9.71
N LYS A 40 7.88 4.79 -10.32
CA LYS A 40 7.96 6.16 -9.77
C LYS A 40 6.61 6.90 -9.70
N GLN A 41 5.62 6.41 -10.44
CA GLN A 41 4.27 6.97 -10.44
C GLN A 41 3.37 6.26 -9.43
N ILE A 42 3.75 5.09 -8.94
CA ILE A 42 2.95 4.34 -7.96
C ILE A 42 3.38 4.75 -6.55
N SER A 43 2.45 5.30 -5.78
CA SER A 43 2.66 5.66 -4.39
C SER A 43 1.79 4.82 -3.45
N PHE A 44 2.35 4.50 -2.30
CA PHE A 44 1.71 3.76 -1.21
C PHE A 44 1.48 4.73 -0.06
N SER A 45 0.33 4.64 0.61
CA SER A 45 0.02 5.49 1.75
C SER A 45 -0.89 4.78 2.74
N LEU A 46 -0.89 5.27 3.98
CA LEU A 46 -1.87 4.91 4.99
C LEU A 46 -2.80 6.07 5.25
N THR A 47 -4.02 5.77 5.69
CA THR A 47 -4.89 6.77 6.30
C THR A 47 -4.59 6.81 7.80
N VAL A 48 -4.07 7.94 8.28
CA VAL A 48 -3.82 8.21 9.70
C VAL A 48 -4.90 9.16 10.22
N VAL A 49 -5.43 8.86 11.41
CA VAL A 49 -6.43 9.70 12.07
C VAL A 49 -5.76 10.49 13.18
N THR A 50 -5.88 11.81 13.15
CA THR A 50 -5.40 12.71 14.21
C THR A 50 -6.53 13.64 14.63
N GLY A 51 -7.10 13.40 15.82
CA GLY A 51 -8.36 14.04 16.23
C GLY A 51 -9.49 13.66 15.27
N ASP A 52 -10.21 14.67 14.77
CA ASP A 52 -11.31 14.48 13.81
C ASP A 52 -10.86 14.47 12.34
N GLN A 53 -9.55 14.59 12.08
CA GLN A 53 -9.01 14.67 10.72
C GLN A 53 -8.40 13.35 10.25
N ARG A 54 -8.62 13.04 8.97
CA ARG A 54 -7.98 11.93 8.27
C ARG A 54 -6.91 12.47 7.34
N HIS A 55 -5.67 12.05 7.57
CA HIS A 55 -4.54 12.40 6.75
C HIS A 55 -4.09 11.19 5.96
N SER A 56 -3.69 11.41 4.71
CA SER A 56 -2.99 10.39 3.95
C SER A 56 -1.50 10.59 4.12
N VAL A 57 -0.82 9.59 4.67
CA VAL A 57 0.62 9.60 4.92
C VAL A 57 1.29 8.65 3.94
N GLY A 58 2.13 9.21 3.06
CA GLY A 58 2.88 8.43 2.08
C GLY A 58 3.94 7.53 2.73
N ILE A 59 4.19 6.38 2.13
CA ILE A 59 5.20 5.42 2.55
C ILE A 59 6.30 5.42 1.50
N THR A 60 7.51 5.81 1.89
CA THR A 60 8.68 5.70 1.02
C THR A 60 9.20 4.27 1.00
N PRO A 61 9.89 3.83 -0.07
CA PRO A 61 10.50 2.50 -0.12
C PRO A 61 11.43 2.20 1.06
N VAL A 62 12.15 3.22 1.54
CA VAL A 62 13.09 3.10 2.67
C VAL A 62 12.38 2.94 4.02
N ALA A 63 11.20 3.53 4.19
CA ALA A 63 10.41 3.40 5.41
C ALA A 63 9.60 2.09 5.47
N TRP A 64 9.30 1.50 4.31
CA TRP A 64 8.45 0.32 4.16
C TRP A 64 8.78 -0.83 5.13
N PRO A 65 10.00 -1.41 5.18
CA PRO A 65 10.26 -2.60 5.99
C PRO A 65 10.05 -2.36 7.48
N ASN A 66 10.31 -1.15 7.96
CA ASN A 66 10.10 -0.77 9.35
C ASN A 66 8.62 -0.53 9.65
N LEU A 67 7.87 0.05 8.71
CA LEU A 67 6.47 0.37 8.90
C LEU A 67 5.58 -0.89 8.85
N VAL A 68 5.73 -1.73 7.83
CA VAL A 68 4.78 -2.81 7.57
C VAL A 68 4.72 -3.88 8.66
N ARG A 69 5.81 -4.07 9.39
CA ARG A 69 5.90 -5.01 10.52
C ARG A 69 4.98 -4.63 11.69
N HIS A 70 4.52 -3.39 11.75
CA HIS A 70 3.66 -2.87 12.81
C HIS A 70 2.19 -2.74 12.37
N LEU A 71 1.88 -3.05 11.11
CA LEU A 71 0.51 -2.96 10.62
C LEU A 71 -0.35 -4.05 11.23
N ALA A 72 -1.59 -3.69 11.55
CA ALA A 72 -2.58 -4.68 11.94
C ALA A 72 -2.89 -5.61 10.77
N ARG A 73 -3.36 -6.82 11.08
CA ARG A 73 -3.88 -7.72 10.06
C ARG A 73 -5.05 -7.05 9.34
N TYR A 74 -5.08 -7.17 8.02
CA TYR A 74 -6.04 -6.53 7.11
C TYR A 74 -5.95 -5.00 7.00
N GLU A 75 -4.91 -4.37 7.57
CA GLU A 75 -4.67 -2.93 7.43
C GLU A 75 -4.75 -2.49 5.97
N ILE A 76 -5.35 -1.30 5.75
CA ILE A 76 -5.60 -0.79 4.40
C ILE A 76 -4.46 0.13 3.99
N ILE A 77 -3.73 -0.30 2.96
CA ILE A 77 -2.76 0.52 2.25
C ILE A 77 -3.41 1.06 0.97
N ASP A 78 -3.44 2.38 0.88
CA ASP A 78 -3.89 3.13 -0.28
C ASP A 78 -2.80 3.19 -1.33
N ILE A 79 -3.13 2.79 -2.55
CA ILE A 79 -2.28 2.94 -3.74
C ILE A 79 -2.82 4.12 -4.55
N ARG A 80 -1.92 4.96 -5.07
CA ARG A 80 -2.24 6.03 -6.03
C ARG A 80 -1.25 6.01 -7.19
N ILE A 81 -1.71 6.45 -8.36
CA ILE A 81 -0.93 6.67 -9.59
C ILE A 81 -0.75 8.17 -9.78
#